data_AF-A0A7V4W7Q1-F1
#
_entry.id   AF-A0A7V4W7Q1-F1
#
_cell.length_a   1.000
_cell.length_b   1.000
_cell.length_c   1.000
_cell.angle_alpha   90.00
_cell.angle_beta   90.00
_cell.angle_gamma   90.00
#
_symmetry.space_group_name_H-M   'P 1'
#
loop_
_entity.id
_entity.type
_entity.pdbx_description
1 polymer ?
#
loop_
_entity_poly.entity_id
_entity_poly.type
_entity_poly.pdbx_seq_one_letter_code
_entity_poly.pdbx_strand_id
1 'polypeptide(L)'
;MVGADMDAREAKRILESAKQIQLLCPSPCRKRISDPKELFDQLVTEVELINCCRQLFMDGHYARAVEEAYKCLNNFIKDRTKSSEDGSSLMQSVFSPNSPKLKINRFRSQSHRDEQLGYMQIYAGCMTGIRNPRVHEHTYKDEPDEALELITLANHLMRRARLATRTRRDSDRNYTRESQGKGGFAKWN
;
A
#
# COMPACT_ATOMS: atom_id res chain seq x y z
N MET A 1 -15.87 32.28 -54.83
CA MET A 1 -15.99 32.36 -53.36
C MET A 1 -17.42 32.74 -53.04
N VAL A 2 -18.29 31.76 -52.78
CA VAL A 2 -19.66 32.02 -52.30
C VAL A 2 -19.61 31.85 -50.79
N GLY A 3 -19.60 32.96 -50.07
CA GLY A 3 -19.82 32.93 -48.62
C GLY A 3 -21.22 32.43 -48.38
N ALA A 4 -21.35 31.27 -47.73
CA ALA A 4 -22.63 30.80 -47.26
C ALA A 4 -23.04 31.68 -46.07
N ASP A 5 -23.75 32.77 -46.35
CA ASP A 5 -24.51 33.48 -45.32
C ASP A 5 -25.57 32.51 -44.81
N MET A 6 -25.27 31.91 -43.65
CA MET A 6 -26.15 30.99 -42.96
C MET A 6 -27.44 31.72 -42.59
N ASP A 7 -28.55 31.38 -43.26
CA ASP A 7 -29.88 31.94 -42.98
C ASP A 7 -30.24 31.67 -41.51
N ALA A 8 -30.87 32.64 -40.85
CA ALA A 8 -31.26 32.57 -39.44
C ALA A 8 -32.13 31.34 -39.14
N ARG A 9 -32.85 30.82 -40.13
CA ARG A 9 -33.63 29.57 -40.01
C ARG A 9 -32.74 28.33 -39.94
N GLU A 10 -31.64 28.32 -40.69
CA GLU A 10 -30.69 27.21 -40.72
C GLU A 10 -29.88 27.17 -39.42
N ALA A 11 -29.44 28.34 -38.93
CA ALA A 11 -28.82 28.48 -37.60
C ALA A 11 -29.76 27.98 -36.48
N LYS A 12 -31.06 28.31 -36.56
CA LYS A 12 -32.06 27.86 -35.58
C LYS A 12 -32.29 26.35 -35.63
N ARG A 13 -32.30 25.74 -36.82
CA ARG A 13 -32.40 24.28 -36.99
C ARG A 13 -31.17 23.56 -36.44
N ILE A 14 -29.97 24.09 -36.71
CA ILE A 14 -28.72 23.52 -36.17
C ILE A 14 -28.73 23.59 -34.65
N LEU A 15 -29.15 24.72 -34.07
CA LEU A 15 -29.24 24.88 -32.62
C LEU A 15 -30.26 23.93 -31.99
N GLU A 16 -31.41 23.72 -32.63
CA GLU A 16 -32.46 22.82 -32.12
C GLU A 16 -32.02 21.35 -32.19
N SER A 17 -31.34 20.95 -33.27
CA SER A 17 -30.71 19.63 -33.39
C SER A 17 -29.59 19.43 -32.38
N ALA A 18 -28.76 20.45 -32.12
CA ALA A 18 -27.71 20.40 -31.11
C ALA A 18 -28.30 20.22 -29.70
N LYS A 19 -29.41 20.90 -29.37
CA LYS A 19 -30.14 20.70 -28.11
C LYS A 19 -30.72 19.29 -27.99
N GLN A 20 -31.25 18.72 -29.07
CA GLN A 20 -31.75 17.35 -29.08
C GLN A 20 -30.62 16.34 -28.86
N ILE A 21 -29.46 16.54 -29.49
CA ILE A 21 -28.26 15.72 -29.27
C ILE A 21 -27.75 15.88 -27.82
N GLN A 22 -27.77 17.08 -27.26
CA GLN A 22 -27.46 17.35 -25.84
C GLN A 22 -28.45 16.65 -24.89
N LEU A 23 -29.71 16.49 -25.29
CA LEU A 23 -30.72 15.79 -24.48
C LEU A 23 -30.55 14.26 -24.54
N LEU A 24 -30.05 13.73 -25.67
CA LEU A 24 -29.74 12.30 -25.87
C LEU A 24 -28.40 11.87 -25.26
N CYS A 25 -27.48 12.82 -25.05
CA CYS A 25 -26.23 12.62 -24.32
C CYS A 25 -26.33 13.32 -22.96
N PRO A 26 -26.75 12.65 -21.88
CA PRO A 26 -26.80 13.24 -20.55
C PRO A 26 -25.37 13.50 -20.04
N SER A 27 -24.80 14.63 -20.46
CA SER A 27 -23.48 15.14 -20.09
C SER A 27 -22.29 14.23 -20.45
N PRO A 28 -21.08 14.78 -20.66
CA PRO A 28 -19.89 13.95 -20.58
C PRO A 28 -19.86 13.30 -19.19
N CYS A 29 -19.66 11.97 -19.14
CA CYS A 29 -19.36 11.21 -17.94
C CYS A 29 -18.08 11.73 -17.27
N ARG A 30 -18.12 12.93 -16.68
CA ARG A 30 -17.18 13.35 -15.66
C ARG A 30 -17.65 12.63 -14.41
N LYS A 31 -17.10 11.43 -14.18
CA LYS A 31 -17.30 10.72 -12.91
C LYS A 31 -17.14 11.75 -11.79
N ARG A 32 -18.15 11.84 -10.93
CA ARG A 32 -18.15 12.61 -9.69
C ARG A 32 -16.78 12.39 -9.04
N ILE A 33 -15.97 13.44 -8.89
CA ILE A 33 -14.73 13.32 -8.11
C ILE A 33 -15.23 12.99 -6.71
N SER A 34 -15.14 11.72 -6.34
CA SER A 34 -15.56 11.24 -5.03
C SER A 34 -14.75 11.99 -3.97
N ASP A 35 -15.39 12.42 -2.90
CA ASP A 35 -14.69 13.09 -1.79
C ASP A 35 -13.55 12.18 -1.30
N PRO A 36 -12.29 12.66 -1.18
CA PRO A 36 -11.16 11.88 -0.69
C PRO A 36 -11.47 11.14 0.63
N LYS A 37 -12.33 11.72 1.48
CA LYS A 37 -12.79 11.08 2.72
C LYS A 37 -13.68 9.87 2.47
N GLU A 38 -14.65 9.97 1.56
CA GLU A 38 -15.48 8.82 1.17
C GLU A 38 -14.63 7.72 0.50
N LEU A 39 -13.64 8.12 -0.31
CA LEU A 39 -12.72 7.17 -0.94
C LEU A 39 -11.82 6.47 0.06
N PHE A 40 -11.36 7.17 1.10
CA PHE A 40 -10.57 6.58 2.17
C PHE A 40 -11.30 5.36 2.77
N ASP A 41 -12.57 5.53 3.13
CA ASP A 41 -13.37 4.47 3.74
C ASP A 41 -13.63 3.28 2.81
N GLN A 42 -13.54 3.48 1.49
CA GLN A 42 -13.71 2.42 0.49
C GLN A 42 -12.40 1.69 0.16
N LEU A 43 -11.27 2.40 0.14
CA LEU A 43 -9.98 1.88 -0.32
C LEU A 43 -9.12 1.31 0.81
N VAL A 44 -9.21 1.89 2.01
CA VAL A 44 -8.41 1.49 3.17
C VAL A 44 -9.19 0.45 3.97
N THR A 45 -8.66 -0.77 4.01
CA THR A 45 -9.39 -1.95 4.50
C THR A 45 -8.70 -2.62 5.69
N GLU A 46 -7.39 -2.41 5.86
CA GLU A 46 -6.65 -3.00 6.98
C GLU A 46 -6.97 -2.25 8.28
N VAL A 47 -7.61 -2.93 9.23
CA VAL A 47 -8.18 -2.35 10.46
C VAL A 47 -7.13 -1.62 11.31
N GLU A 48 -5.94 -2.18 11.46
CA GLU A 48 -4.85 -1.56 12.22
C GLU A 48 -4.42 -0.24 11.57
N LEU A 49 -4.37 -0.19 10.23
CA LEU A 49 -4.02 1.03 9.51
C LEU A 49 -5.11 2.09 9.67
N ILE A 50 -6.38 1.70 9.55
CA ILE A 50 -7.54 2.58 9.75
C ILE A 50 -7.46 3.23 11.13
N ASN A 51 -7.24 2.44 12.18
CA ASN A 51 -7.16 2.94 13.56
C ASN A 51 -6.00 3.93 13.77
N CYS A 52 -4.90 3.77 13.04
CA CYS A 52 -3.72 4.61 13.17
C CYS A 52 -3.89 5.99 12.49
N CYS A 53 -4.55 6.07 11.33
CA CYS A 53 -4.50 7.29 10.49
C CYS A 53 -5.84 7.91 10.10
N ARG A 54 -6.97 7.20 10.25
CA ARG A 54 -8.27 7.68 9.73
C ARG A 54 -8.68 9.02 10.33
N GLN A 55 -8.61 9.16 11.65
CA GLN A 55 -9.02 10.41 12.32
C GLN A 55 -8.20 11.60 11.81
N LEU A 56 -6.87 11.45 11.73
CA LEU A 56 -5.97 12.48 11.20
C LEU A 56 -6.34 12.87 9.77
N PHE A 57 -6.65 11.89 8.92
CA PHE A 57 -7.06 12.14 7.54
C PHE A 57 -8.39 12.90 7.47
N MET A 58 -9.39 12.51 8.27
CA MET A 58 -10.70 13.15 8.31
C MET A 58 -10.62 14.60 8.83
N ASP A 59 -9.69 14.88 9.73
CA ASP A 59 -9.44 16.20 10.31
C ASP A 59 -8.56 17.10 9.40
N GLY A 60 -8.10 16.59 8.25
CA GLY A 60 -7.28 17.34 7.29
C GLY A 60 -5.80 17.41 7.64
N HIS A 61 -5.34 16.60 8.60
CA HIS A 61 -3.92 16.46 8.96
C HIS A 61 -3.21 15.44 8.07
N TYR A 62 -3.24 15.67 6.74
CA TYR A 62 -2.82 14.70 5.73
C TYR A 62 -1.38 14.19 5.89
N ALA A 63 -0.41 15.09 6.08
CA ALA A 63 0.99 14.69 6.28
C ALA A 63 1.19 13.82 7.52
N ARG A 64 0.50 14.14 8.62
CA ARG A 64 0.53 13.35 9.86
C ARG A 64 -0.21 12.03 9.69
N ALA A 65 -1.30 11.99 8.92
CA ALA A 65 -2.02 10.76 8.61
C ALA A 65 -1.12 9.78 7.85
N VAL A 66 -0.37 10.26 6.84
CA VAL A 66 0.61 9.45 6.10
C VAL A 66 1.74 9.00 7.02
N GLU A 67 2.30 9.90 7.83
CA GLU A 67 3.35 9.56 8.81
C GLU A 67 2.93 8.42 9.75
N GLU A 68 1.77 8.55 10.39
CA GLU A 68 1.25 7.55 11.31
C GLU A 68 0.87 6.24 10.59
N ALA A 69 0.38 6.29 9.35
CA ALA A 69 0.13 5.10 8.54
C ALA A 69 1.41 4.27 8.32
N TYR A 70 2.51 4.91 7.92
CA TYR A 70 3.78 4.20 7.69
C TYR A 70 4.49 3.79 8.97
N LYS A 71 4.33 4.55 10.07
CA LYS A 71 4.79 4.14 11.40
C LYS A 71 4.02 2.90 11.90
N CYS A 72 2.71 2.86 11.69
CA CYS A 72 1.85 1.74 12.01
C CYS A 72 2.24 0.48 11.20
N LEU A 73 2.49 0.61 9.90
CA LEU A 73 3.03 -0.47 9.05
C LEU A 73 4.38 -0.98 9.56
N ASN A 74 5.30 -0.08 9.92
CA ASN A 74 6.61 -0.43 10.46
C ASN A 74 6.48 -1.24 11.76
N ASN A 75 5.65 -0.76 12.70
CA ASN A 75 5.42 -1.45 13.97
C ASN A 75 4.76 -2.82 13.79
N PHE A 76 3.78 -2.94 12.88
CA PHE A 76 3.18 -4.22 12.51
C PHE A 76 4.24 -5.24 12.07
N ILE A 77 5.20 -4.83 11.25
CA ILE A 77 6.28 -5.70 10.78
C ILE A 77 7.25 -6.06 11.93
N LYS A 78 7.59 -5.12 12.81
CA LYS A 78 8.41 -5.38 14.01
C LYS A 78 7.75 -6.43 14.89
N ASP A 79 6.47 -6.25 15.19
CA ASP A 79 5.73 -7.15 16.07
C ASP A 79 5.59 -8.55 15.50
N ARG A 80 5.38 -8.64 14.18
CA ARG A 80 5.25 -9.91 13.45
C ARG A 80 6.57 -10.69 13.39
N THR A 81 7.69 -9.98 13.32
CA THR A 81 9.03 -10.58 13.16
C THR A 81 9.83 -10.65 14.45
N LYS A 82 9.39 -9.96 15.50
CA LYS A 82 10.13 -9.74 16.76
C LYS A 82 11.51 -9.11 16.52
N SER A 83 11.56 -8.17 15.57
CA SER A 83 12.78 -7.44 15.22
C SER A 83 12.89 -6.16 16.06
N SER A 84 14.11 -5.80 16.46
CA SER A 84 14.43 -4.53 17.14
C SER A 84 14.81 -3.41 16.17
N GLU A 85 15.03 -3.72 14.90
CA GLU A 85 15.38 -2.77 13.84
C GLU A 85 14.19 -1.84 13.51
N ASP A 86 14.47 -0.72 12.82
CA ASP A 86 13.46 0.27 12.40
C ASP A 86 13.65 0.78 10.97
N GLY A 87 12.57 1.26 10.36
CA GLY A 87 12.61 1.95 9.08
C GLY A 87 13.18 1.08 7.96
N SER A 88 14.02 1.68 7.10
CA SER A 88 14.57 0.99 5.93
C SER A 88 15.38 -0.25 6.28
N SER A 89 16.17 -0.20 7.37
CA SER A 89 16.99 -1.33 7.85
C SER A 89 16.13 -2.56 8.17
N LEU A 90 15.04 -2.35 8.92
CA LEU A 90 14.07 -3.40 9.24
C LEU A 90 13.52 -4.04 7.97
N MET A 91 13.13 -3.25 6.97
CA MET A 91 12.51 -3.76 5.75
C MET A 91 13.49 -4.64 4.96
N GLN A 92 14.75 -4.20 4.85
CA GLN A 92 15.80 -4.95 4.17
C GLN A 92 16.11 -6.27 4.90
N SER A 93 16.21 -6.23 6.23
CA SER A 93 16.44 -7.41 7.10
C SER A 93 15.28 -8.41 7.02
N VAL A 94 14.03 -7.93 7.06
CA VAL A 94 12.83 -8.78 7.10
C VAL A 94 12.53 -9.43 5.76
N PHE A 95 12.64 -8.68 4.66
CA PHE A 95 12.24 -9.14 3.33
C PHE A 95 13.41 -9.53 2.43
N SER A 96 14.64 -9.62 2.95
CA SER A 96 15.82 -10.07 2.19
C SER A 96 15.54 -11.34 1.38
N PRO A 97 15.85 -11.40 0.07
CA PRO A 97 15.71 -12.63 -0.70
C PRO A 97 16.71 -13.73 -0.28
N ASN A 98 17.78 -13.37 0.42
CA ASN A 98 18.81 -14.30 0.87
C ASN A 98 18.42 -14.99 2.18
N SER A 99 17.91 -14.22 3.15
CA SER A 99 17.48 -14.73 4.46
C SER A 99 16.22 -14.00 4.95
N PRO A 100 15.06 -14.25 4.33
CA PRO A 100 13.84 -13.54 4.68
C PRO A 100 13.31 -14.00 6.05
N LYS A 101 12.92 -13.06 6.91
CA LYS A 101 12.05 -13.34 8.08
C LYS A 101 10.59 -13.51 7.65
N LEU A 102 10.17 -12.78 6.62
CA LEU A 102 8.85 -12.87 5.99
C LEU A 102 8.99 -13.15 4.49
N LYS A 103 8.38 -14.25 4.02
CA LYS A 103 8.31 -14.61 2.61
C LYS A 103 6.97 -14.19 2.03
N ILE A 104 6.99 -13.31 1.03
CA ILE A 104 5.74 -12.86 0.38
C ILE A 104 5.18 -13.89 -0.60
N ASN A 105 6.02 -14.83 -1.06
CA ASN A 105 5.66 -15.88 -1.99
C ASN A 105 6.44 -17.19 -1.69
N ARG A 106 6.36 -18.16 -2.62
CA ARG A 106 6.91 -19.52 -2.43
C ARG A 106 8.37 -19.72 -2.88
N PHE A 107 9.05 -18.72 -3.45
CA PHE A 107 10.46 -18.81 -3.88
C PHE A 107 10.76 -19.95 -4.88
N ARG A 108 9.78 -20.35 -5.70
CA ARG A 108 9.93 -21.50 -6.62
C ARG A 108 10.62 -21.17 -7.93
N SER A 109 10.70 -19.90 -8.29
CA SER A 109 11.23 -19.43 -9.59
C SER A 109 12.04 -18.16 -9.39
N GLN A 110 12.79 -17.76 -10.41
CA GLN A 110 13.50 -16.49 -10.41
C GLN A 110 12.53 -15.32 -10.22
N SER A 111 11.39 -15.31 -10.94
CA SER A 111 10.37 -14.26 -10.79
C SER A 111 9.84 -14.13 -9.35
N HIS A 112 9.75 -15.22 -8.59
CA HIS A 112 9.40 -15.14 -7.17
C HIS A 112 10.49 -14.45 -6.33
N ARG A 113 11.78 -14.71 -6.63
CA ARG A 113 12.89 -14.03 -5.96
C ARG A 113 12.92 -12.55 -6.31
N ASP A 114 12.65 -12.22 -7.57
CA ASP A 114 12.57 -10.85 -8.06
C ASP A 114 11.40 -10.11 -7.41
N GLU A 115 10.23 -10.74 -7.30
CA GLU A 115 9.08 -10.17 -6.59
C GLU A 115 9.43 -9.90 -5.11
N GLN A 116 10.08 -10.85 -4.43
CA GLN A 116 10.54 -10.65 -3.05
C GLN A 116 11.49 -9.45 -2.96
N LEU A 117 12.50 -9.39 -3.82
CA LEU A 117 13.48 -8.31 -3.86
C LEU A 117 12.80 -6.96 -4.14
N GLY A 118 11.89 -6.91 -5.11
CA GLY A 118 11.15 -5.71 -5.46
C GLY A 118 10.30 -5.19 -4.31
N TYR A 119 9.54 -6.06 -3.63
CA TYR A 119 8.78 -5.65 -2.45
C TYR A 119 9.69 -5.19 -1.31
N MET A 120 10.82 -5.88 -1.04
CA MET A 120 11.81 -5.42 -0.06
C MET A 120 12.25 -3.97 -0.36
N GLN A 121 12.58 -3.68 -1.62
CA GLN A 121 12.96 -2.34 -2.05
C GLN A 121 11.83 -1.33 -1.91
N ILE A 122 10.58 -1.71 -2.26
CA ILE A 122 9.40 -0.84 -2.09
C ILE A 122 9.18 -0.51 -0.61
N TYR A 123 9.19 -1.50 0.28
CA TYR A 123 9.04 -1.26 1.72
C TYR A 123 10.16 -0.35 2.25
N ALA A 124 11.41 -0.65 1.91
CA ALA A 124 12.57 0.12 2.35
C ALA A 124 12.52 1.57 1.81
N GLY A 125 12.15 1.73 0.54
CA GLY A 125 11.98 3.01 -0.13
C GLY A 125 10.85 3.82 0.47
N CYS A 126 9.73 3.21 0.84
CA CYS A 126 8.64 3.91 1.53
C CYS A 126 9.09 4.48 2.88
N MET A 127 9.90 3.74 3.64
CA MET A 127 10.44 4.26 4.89
C MET A 127 11.35 5.47 4.64
N THR A 128 12.27 5.36 3.69
CA THR A 128 13.24 6.43 3.41
C THR A 128 12.63 7.64 2.71
N GLY A 129 11.75 7.44 1.73
CA GLY A 129 11.26 8.49 0.83
C GLY A 129 9.88 9.03 1.18
N ILE A 130 9.07 8.30 1.96
CA ILE A 130 7.71 8.75 2.32
C ILE A 130 7.65 9.09 3.80
N ARG A 131 7.99 8.14 4.68
CA ARG A 131 7.92 8.33 6.14
C ARG A 131 8.95 9.35 6.62
N ASN A 132 10.24 9.15 6.32
CA ASN A 132 11.31 9.95 6.91
C ASN A 132 11.18 11.47 6.65
N PRO A 133 10.84 11.95 5.44
CA PRO A 133 10.63 13.38 5.23
C PRO A 133 9.54 13.95 6.16
N ARG A 134 8.41 13.25 6.31
CA ARG A 134 7.28 13.68 7.16
C ARG A 134 7.62 13.66 8.66
N VAL A 135 8.51 12.75 9.09
CA VAL A 135 8.98 12.67 10.49
C VAL A 135 9.98 13.79 10.80
N HIS A 136 10.88 14.11 9.87
CA HIS A 136 12.01 15.01 10.13
C HIS A 136 11.74 16.47 9.72
N GLU A 137 10.75 16.72 8.87
CA GLU A 137 10.38 18.06 8.41
C GLU A 137 8.99 18.45 8.92
N HIS A 138 8.94 19.31 9.94
CA HIS A 138 7.68 19.72 10.60
C HIS A 138 6.75 20.56 9.71
N THR A 139 7.28 21.16 8.64
CA THR A 139 6.53 21.99 7.69
C THR A 139 6.00 21.22 6.49
N TYR A 140 6.25 19.91 6.42
CA TYR A 140 5.82 19.07 5.31
C TYR A 140 4.29 19.08 5.19
N LYS A 141 3.79 19.29 3.97
CA LYS A 141 2.36 19.32 3.68
C LYS A 141 2.06 18.32 2.57
N ASP A 142 0.96 17.61 2.75
CA ASP A 142 0.38 16.74 1.74
C ASP A 142 -0.97 17.30 1.33
N GLU A 143 -1.29 17.17 0.04
CA GLU A 143 -2.64 17.34 -0.48
C GLU A 143 -3.48 16.09 -0.17
N PRO A 144 -4.82 16.23 -0.04
CA PRO A 144 -5.70 15.10 0.32
C PRO A 144 -5.57 13.90 -0.61
N ASP A 145 -5.48 14.15 -1.91
CA ASP A 145 -5.40 13.10 -2.94
C ASP A 145 -4.07 12.34 -2.83
N GLU A 146 -2.95 13.05 -2.72
CA GLU A 146 -1.62 12.45 -2.54
C GLU A 146 -1.56 11.63 -1.24
N ALA A 147 -2.07 12.18 -0.14
CA ALA A 147 -2.11 11.44 1.12
C ALA A 147 -2.96 10.16 1.00
N LEU A 148 -4.10 10.21 0.30
CA LEU A 148 -4.92 9.03 0.07
C LEU A 148 -4.19 7.97 -0.77
N GLU A 149 -3.46 8.37 -1.80
CA GLU A 149 -2.65 7.46 -2.63
C GLU A 149 -1.59 6.75 -1.78
N LEU A 150 -0.86 7.50 -0.96
CA LEU A 150 0.20 6.99 -0.10
C LEU A 150 -0.36 6.08 1.01
N ILE A 151 -1.49 6.43 1.62
CA ILE A 151 -2.15 5.57 2.61
C ILE A 151 -2.71 4.30 1.94
N THR A 152 -3.22 4.39 0.72
CA THR A 152 -3.67 3.22 -0.05
C THR A 152 -2.52 2.29 -0.40
N LEU A 153 -1.34 2.84 -0.72
CA LEU A 153 -0.12 2.06 -0.86
C LEU A 153 0.27 1.37 0.46
N ALA A 154 0.24 2.09 1.58
CA ALA A 154 0.49 1.51 2.91
C ALA A 154 -0.50 0.38 3.23
N ASN A 155 -1.78 0.51 2.85
CA ASN A 155 -2.83 -0.51 2.99
C ASN A 155 -2.48 -1.78 2.21
N HIS A 156 -2.08 -1.63 0.93
CA HIS A 156 -1.63 -2.76 0.12
C HIS A 156 -0.41 -3.46 0.74
N LEU A 157 0.58 -2.69 1.16
CA LEU A 157 1.78 -3.21 1.81
C LEU A 157 1.44 -3.95 3.11
N MET A 158 0.59 -3.38 3.98
CA MET A 158 0.19 -4.07 5.22
C MET A 158 -0.50 -5.40 4.94
N ARG A 159 -1.40 -5.45 3.95
CA ARG A 159 -2.03 -6.69 3.49
C ARG A 159 -1.01 -7.72 2.99
N ARG A 160 -0.06 -7.30 2.14
CA ARG A 160 1.02 -8.16 1.64
C ARG A 160 1.87 -8.71 2.78
N ALA A 161 2.22 -7.86 3.75
CA ALA A 161 2.96 -8.26 4.94
C ALA A 161 2.15 -9.21 5.82
N ARG A 162 0.82 -9.04 5.96
CA ARG A 162 -0.07 -9.92 6.72
C ARG A 162 -0.15 -11.33 6.10
N LEU A 163 -0.25 -11.42 4.77
CA LEU A 163 -0.33 -12.69 4.05
C LEU A 163 1.02 -13.41 3.91
N ALA A 164 2.14 -12.71 4.07
CA ALA A 164 3.47 -13.30 3.95
C ALA A 164 3.68 -14.44 4.97
N THR A 165 4.38 -15.51 4.60
CA THR A 165 4.67 -16.62 5.52
C THR A 165 5.91 -16.32 6.37
N ARG A 166 5.81 -16.49 7.69
CA ARG A 166 6.97 -16.35 8.59
C ARG A 166 7.92 -17.53 8.41
N THR A 167 9.21 -17.27 8.27
CA THR A 167 10.22 -18.32 8.24
C THR A 167 10.51 -18.83 9.65
N ARG A 168 10.71 -20.15 9.79
CA ARG A 168 11.11 -20.74 11.06
C ARG A 168 12.52 -20.28 11.40
N ARG A 169 12.75 -19.89 12.65
CA ARG A 169 14.08 -19.56 13.18
C ARG A 169 14.95 -20.83 13.14
N ASP A 170 16.21 -20.71 12.74
CA ASP A 170 17.14 -21.85 12.74
C ASP A 170 17.43 -22.37 14.16
N SER A 171 17.32 -21.51 15.18
CA SER A 171 17.36 -21.93 16.60
C SER A 171 16.28 -22.95 16.95
N ASP A 172 15.08 -22.79 16.41
CA ASP A 172 13.93 -23.66 16.68
C ASP A 172 14.07 -25.00 15.94
N ARG A 173 14.77 -24.99 14.79
CA ARG A 173 15.05 -26.19 13.97
C ARG A 173 16.06 -27.11 14.64
N ASN A 174 17.13 -26.55 15.21
CA ASN A 174 18.18 -27.31 15.89
C ASN A 174 17.70 -27.95 17.20
N TYR A 175 16.86 -27.27 17.98
CA TYR A 175 16.26 -27.84 19.19
C TYR A 175 15.47 -29.13 18.92
N THR A 176 14.60 -29.13 17.90
CA THR A 176 13.84 -30.35 17.51
C THR A 176 14.72 -31.51 17.07
N ARG A 177 15.85 -31.24 16.40
CA ARG A 177 16.77 -32.28 15.93
C ARG A 177 17.55 -32.93 17.06
N GLU A 178 18.03 -32.15 18.03
CA GLU A 178 18.76 -32.67 19.19
C GLU A 178 17.85 -33.45 20.15
N SER A 179 16.60 -33.04 20.31
CA SER A 179 15.61 -33.76 21.13
C SER A 179 15.18 -35.12 20.55
N GLN A 180 15.31 -35.33 19.24
CA GLN A 180 15.03 -36.63 18.60
C GLN A 180 16.25 -37.57 18.51
N GLY A 181 17.46 -37.07 18.82
CA GLY A 181 18.70 -37.86 18.79
C GLY A 181 19.06 -38.60 20.08
N LYS A 182 18.33 -38.39 21.19
CA LYS A 182 18.64 -38.97 22.51
C LYS A 182 17.71 -40.13 22.95
N GLY A 183 17.01 -40.77 22.01
CA GLY A 183 16.13 -41.93 22.25
C GLY A 183 16.74 -43.29 21.90
N GLY A 184 18.08 -43.42 21.85
CA GLY A 184 18.76 -44.65 21.41
C GLY A 184 19.26 -45.53 22.56
N PHE A 185 18.56 -46.64 22.79
CA PHE A 185 19.02 -47.93 23.35
C PHE A 185 19.84 -47.93 24.66
N ALA A 186 19.16 -48.12 25.79
CA ALA A 186 19.76 -48.80 26.94
C ALA A 186 19.39 -50.30 26.86
N LYS A 187 20.32 -51.13 26.35
CA LYS A 187 20.28 -52.58 26.55
C LYS A 187 20.73 -52.87 27.99
N TRP A 188 19.88 -53.54 28.76
CA TRP A 188 20.24 -54.09 30.06
C TRP A 188 20.74 -55.52 29.87
N ASN A 189 21.91 -55.81 30.45
CA ASN A 189 22.46 -57.16 30.64
C ASN A 189 21.82 -57.83 31.85
#